data_AF-A0AA86J2P7-F1
#
_entry.id   AF-A0AA86J2P7-F1
#
_cell.length_a   1.000
_cell.length_b   1.000
_cell.length_c   1.000
_cell.angle_alpha   90.00
_cell.angle_beta   90.00
_cell.angle_gamma   90.00
#
_symmetry.space_group_name_H-M   'P 1'
#
loop_
_entity.id
_entity.type
_entity.pdbx_description
1 polymer ?
#
loop_
_entity_poly.entity_id
_entity_poly.type
_entity_poly.pdbx_seq_one_letter_code
_entity_poly.pdbx_strand_id
1 'polypeptide(L)'
;MFVLFGLFACSSPAHSAGGQALAFPVNLQNQKSPAVVVLFSVPDCAYCEKVRQQSLRHIHKDPAYKGRVGVFEIDFSDDRKQFTWFDGRRYTGKSLAVPLGVKFSPTVMVFGKTGAVAGKPLLGASLPEFYGAYLDELIQQAWAISLSTSTSTSLSTPSSMSLSVAQ
;
A
#
# COMPACT_ATOMS: atom_id res chain seq x y z
N MET A 1 31.22 -49.23 30.92
CA MET A 1 31.33 -47.88 31.52
C MET A 1 32.33 -47.08 30.68
N PHE A 2 32.05 -45.79 30.38
CA PHE A 2 32.53 -44.94 29.25
C PHE A 2 31.65 -45.11 27.99
N VAL A 3 30.54 -44.39 27.77
CA VAL A 3 30.23 -42.94 27.83
C VAL A 3 31.18 -42.10 26.98
N LEU A 4 30.82 -41.86 25.70
CA LEU A 4 30.96 -40.56 25.04
C LEU A 4 30.11 -40.48 23.76
N PHE A 5 28.80 -40.30 23.94
CA PHE A 5 27.89 -39.81 22.91
C PHE A 5 27.89 -38.29 23.05
N GLY A 6 28.41 -37.54 22.07
CA GLY A 6 28.46 -36.08 22.23
C GLY A 6 29.21 -35.30 21.16
N LEU A 7 28.76 -35.36 19.92
CA LEU A 7 28.97 -34.27 18.95
C LEU A 7 27.61 -33.62 18.70
N PHE A 8 27.23 -32.76 19.63
CA PHE A 8 26.07 -31.88 19.51
C PHE A 8 26.41 -30.80 18.47
N ALA A 9 26.03 -31.05 17.22
CA ALA A 9 26.12 -30.06 16.15
C ALA A 9 25.24 -28.85 16.52
N CYS A 10 25.89 -27.71 16.79
CA CYS A 10 25.21 -26.44 17.01
C CYS A 10 24.62 -25.98 15.67
N SER A 11 23.39 -26.41 15.38
CA SER A 11 22.60 -25.88 14.26
C SER A 11 21.95 -24.59 14.75
N SER A 12 22.67 -23.47 14.66
CA SER A 12 22.07 -22.16 14.93
C SER A 12 21.10 -21.81 13.80
N PRO A 13 19.79 -21.60 14.07
CA PRO A 13 18.89 -21.10 13.05
C PRO A 13 19.31 -19.68 12.67
N ALA A 14 19.32 -19.42 11.36
CA ALA A 14 19.53 -18.09 10.82
C ALA A 14 18.59 -17.09 11.49
N HIS A 15 19.16 -15.96 11.92
CA HIS A 15 18.43 -14.79 12.40
C HIS A 15 17.42 -14.35 11.32
N SER A 16 16.13 -14.61 11.53
CA SER A 16 15.08 -13.86 10.85
C SER A 16 15.10 -12.44 11.39
N ALA A 17 15.64 -11.50 10.60
CA ALA A 17 15.48 -10.07 10.80
C ALA A 17 13.98 -9.75 10.64
N GLY A 18 13.24 -9.88 11.74
CA GLY A 18 11.80 -9.63 11.81
C GLY A 18 11.48 -8.14 11.81
N GLY A 19 11.65 -7.48 10.66
CA GLY A 19 10.84 -6.32 10.33
C GLY A 19 9.40 -6.80 10.11
N GLN A 20 8.42 -6.19 10.77
CA GLN A 20 7.00 -6.49 10.53
C GLN A 20 6.71 -6.31 9.04
N ALA A 21 6.54 -7.41 8.32
CA ALA A 21 6.27 -7.39 6.90
C ALA A 21 4.90 -6.72 6.65
N LEU A 22 4.86 -5.75 5.76
CA LEU A 22 3.59 -5.14 5.34
C LEU A 22 2.79 -6.16 4.53
N ALA A 23 1.47 -6.02 4.55
CA ALA A 23 0.59 -6.91 3.80
C ALA A 23 0.78 -6.71 2.28
N PHE A 24 0.83 -7.82 1.54
CA PHE A 24 0.70 -7.78 0.08
C PHE A 24 -0.78 -7.57 -0.30
N PRO A 25 -1.10 -6.67 -1.25
CA PRO A 25 -2.48 -6.46 -1.65
C PRO A 25 -2.96 -7.60 -2.55
N VAL A 26 -4.05 -8.28 -2.21
CA VAL A 26 -4.65 -9.31 -3.08
C VAL A 26 -5.61 -8.68 -4.10
N ASN A 27 -6.43 -7.73 -3.65
CA ASN A 27 -7.40 -7.03 -4.49
C ASN A 27 -7.68 -5.63 -3.91
N LEU A 28 -7.16 -4.60 -4.56
CA LEU A 28 -7.33 -3.20 -4.16
C LEU A 28 -8.64 -2.58 -4.63
N GLN A 29 -9.31 -3.17 -5.62
CA GLN A 29 -10.64 -2.74 -6.04
C GLN A 29 -11.67 -2.89 -4.91
N ASN A 30 -11.49 -3.89 -4.04
CA ASN A 30 -12.36 -4.15 -2.89
C ASN A 30 -11.93 -3.40 -1.61
N GLN A 31 -10.89 -2.57 -1.69
CA GLN A 31 -10.38 -1.88 -0.51
C GLN A 31 -11.37 -0.82 -0.02
N LYS A 32 -11.68 -0.87 1.27
CA LYS A 32 -12.70 0.01 1.88
C LYS A 32 -12.13 1.32 2.43
N SER A 33 -10.83 1.36 2.70
CA SER A 33 -10.17 2.51 3.29
C SER A 33 -10.19 3.72 2.33
N PRO A 34 -10.53 4.93 2.82
CA PRO A 34 -10.48 6.16 2.03
C PRO A 34 -9.05 6.58 1.66
N ALA A 35 -8.02 6.04 2.29
CA ALA A 35 -6.64 6.19 1.83
C ALA A 35 -5.97 4.81 1.75
N VAL A 36 -5.13 4.64 0.73
CA VAL A 36 -4.31 3.45 0.52
C VAL A 36 -2.87 3.88 0.31
N VAL A 37 -2.00 3.50 1.24
CA VAL A 37 -0.56 3.72 1.18
C VAL A 37 0.09 2.47 0.61
N VAL A 38 0.89 2.62 -0.43
CA VAL A 38 1.63 1.52 -1.06
C VAL A 38 3.11 1.83 -1.01
N LEU A 39 3.87 0.94 -0.34
CA LEU A 39 5.32 0.90 -0.42
C LEU A 39 5.72 0.02 -1.60
N PHE A 40 6.38 0.62 -2.59
CA PHE A 40 7.10 -0.10 -3.62
C PHE A 40 8.53 -0.37 -3.15
N SER A 41 8.87 -1.65 -3.08
CA SER A 41 10.13 -2.16 -2.51
C SER A 41 10.84 -3.13 -3.46
N VAL A 42 11.99 -3.64 -3.03
CA VAL A 42 12.72 -4.76 -3.62
C VAL A 42 13.22 -5.66 -2.48
N PRO A 43 13.51 -6.96 -2.72
CA PRO A 43 14.08 -7.85 -1.72
C PRO A 43 15.42 -7.33 -1.18
N ASP A 44 15.75 -7.71 0.07
CA ASP A 44 17.03 -7.40 0.72
C ASP A 44 17.40 -5.90 0.75
N CYS A 45 16.39 -5.03 0.84
CA CYS A 45 16.53 -3.58 0.81
C CYS A 45 16.56 -2.96 2.22
N ALA A 46 17.74 -2.60 2.71
CA ALA A 46 17.91 -1.98 4.04
C ALA A 46 17.15 -0.64 4.20
N TYR A 47 17.03 0.16 3.14
CA TYR A 47 16.25 1.41 3.19
C TYR A 47 14.74 1.16 3.24
N CYS A 48 14.27 0.10 2.59
CA CYS A 48 12.88 -0.31 2.66
C CYS A 48 12.53 -0.71 4.10
N GLU A 49 13.43 -1.42 4.79
CA GLU A 49 13.25 -1.76 6.21
C GLU A 49 13.11 -0.51 7.08
N LYS A 50 13.95 0.51 6.86
CA LYS A 50 13.84 1.79 7.57
C LYS A 50 12.48 2.45 7.34
N VAL A 51 11.98 2.52 6.11
CA VAL A 51 10.66 3.09 5.82
C VAL A 51 9.54 2.30 6.50
N ARG A 52 9.58 0.96 6.47
CA ARG A 52 8.61 0.11 7.17
C ARG A 52 8.60 0.38 8.68
N GLN A 53 9.78 0.45 9.28
CA GLN A 53 9.94 0.50 10.74
C GLN A 53 9.86 1.90 11.34
N GLN A 54 10.24 2.94 10.61
CA GLN A 54 10.33 4.29 11.14
C GLN A 54 9.16 5.14 10.64
N SER A 55 8.87 5.07 9.34
CA SER A 55 7.83 5.92 8.73
C SER A 55 6.44 5.31 8.84
N LEU A 56 6.26 4.05 8.43
CA LEU A 56 4.92 3.46 8.29
C LEU A 56 4.35 2.89 9.60
N ARG A 57 5.17 2.80 10.66
CA ARG A 57 4.71 2.30 11.96
C ARG A 57 3.70 3.21 12.65
N HIS A 58 3.78 4.52 12.46
CA HIS A 58 2.83 5.43 13.09
C HIS A 58 1.41 5.19 12.57
N ILE A 59 1.24 4.79 11.30
CA ILE A 59 -0.08 4.52 10.71
C ILE A 59 -0.83 3.44 11.48
N HIS A 60 -0.12 2.41 11.93
CA HIS A 60 -0.71 1.29 12.66
C HIS A 60 -0.99 1.62 14.13
N LYS A 61 -0.28 2.60 14.70
CA LYS A 61 -0.38 2.96 16.12
C LYS A 61 -1.41 4.05 16.38
N ASP A 62 -1.57 4.98 15.43
CA ASP A 62 -2.47 6.11 15.61
C ASP A 62 -3.93 5.69 15.36
N PRO A 63 -4.83 5.86 16.35
CA PRO A 63 -6.24 5.55 16.18
C PRO A 63 -6.92 6.36 15.06
N ALA A 64 -6.40 7.54 14.69
CA ALA A 64 -6.94 8.37 13.61
C ALA A 64 -6.86 7.67 12.24
N TYR A 65 -5.89 6.77 12.06
CA TYR A 65 -5.67 6.03 10.82
C TYR A 65 -6.34 4.66 10.79
N LYS A 66 -6.71 4.12 11.96
CA LYS A 66 -7.31 2.79 12.07
C LYS A 66 -8.60 2.68 11.26
N GLY A 67 -8.63 1.72 10.33
CA GLY A 67 -9.76 1.50 9.41
C GLY A 67 -9.89 2.54 8.29
N ARG A 68 -9.16 3.66 8.38
CA ARG A 68 -9.20 4.76 7.40
C ARG A 68 -8.03 4.75 6.43
N VAL A 69 -6.95 4.06 6.77
CA VAL A 69 -5.76 3.89 5.93
C VAL A 69 -5.45 2.41 5.79
N GLY A 70 -5.37 1.93 4.55
CA GLY A 70 -4.79 0.63 4.23
C GLY A 70 -3.32 0.79 3.87
N VAL A 71 -2.43 -0.04 4.43
CA VAL A 71 -0.99 0.00 4.13
C VAL A 71 -0.60 -1.32 3.49
N PHE A 72 -0.01 -1.25 2.31
CA PHE A 72 0.40 -2.42 1.55
C PHE A 72 1.82 -2.27 1.02
N GLU A 73 2.41 -3.40 0.67
CA GLU A 73 3.71 -3.45 0.04
C GLU A 73 3.69 -4.29 -1.23
N ILE A 74 4.40 -3.79 -2.23
CA ILE A 74 4.57 -4.43 -3.53
C ILE A 74 6.06 -4.43 -3.85
N ASP A 75 6.63 -5.62 -4.03
CA ASP A 75 7.94 -5.77 -4.66
C ASP A 75 7.78 -5.42 -6.15
N PHE A 76 8.31 -4.27 -6.57
CA PHE A 76 8.15 -3.81 -7.95
C PHE A 76 9.08 -4.55 -8.93
N SER A 77 9.97 -5.42 -8.44
CA SER A 77 10.80 -6.28 -9.28
C SER A 77 10.16 -7.64 -9.58
N ASP A 78 9.14 -8.04 -8.80
CA ASP A 78 8.46 -9.33 -8.93
C ASP A 78 7.50 -9.39 -10.13
N ASP A 79 7.67 -10.39 -10.99
CA ASP A 79 6.80 -10.70 -12.14
C ASP A 79 5.96 -11.96 -11.96
N ARG A 80 5.91 -12.54 -10.76
CA ARG A 80 5.20 -13.78 -10.49
C ARG A 80 3.92 -13.56 -9.68
N LYS A 81 3.97 -12.78 -8.60
CA LYS A 81 2.78 -12.58 -7.75
C LYS A 81 1.82 -11.59 -8.40
N GLN A 82 0.57 -12.03 -8.57
CA GLN A 82 -0.48 -11.23 -9.17
C GLN A 82 -1.50 -10.72 -8.16
N PHE A 83 -2.07 -9.56 -8.43
CA PHE A 83 -3.11 -8.93 -7.63
C PHE A 83 -4.01 -8.06 -8.50
N THR A 84 -5.21 -7.77 -8.03
CA THR A 84 -6.14 -6.86 -8.72
C THR A 84 -5.89 -5.42 -8.29
N TRP A 85 -5.67 -4.52 -9.26
CA TRP A 85 -5.51 -3.08 -9.03
C TRP A 85 -6.86 -2.36 -8.95
N PHE A 86 -6.85 -1.06 -8.68
CA PHE A 86 -8.07 -0.24 -8.57
C PHE A 86 -8.92 -0.23 -9.85
N ASP A 87 -8.30 -0.40 -11.01
CA ASP A 87 -8.96 -0.48 -12.32
C ASP A 87 -9.59 -1.86 -12.60
N GLY A 88 -9.52 -2.80 -11.66
CA GLY A 88 -10.04 -4.16 -11.81
C GLY A 88 -9.16 -5.10 -12.63
N ARG A 89 -8.06 -4.62 -13.22
CA ARG A 89 -7.11 -5.45 -13.97
C ARG A 89 -6.13 -6.14 -13.02
N ARG A 90 -5.59 -7.28 -13.46
CA ARG A 90 -4.54 -7.98 -12.73
C ARG A 90 -3.16 -7.47 -13.14
N TYR A 91 -2.30 -7.26 -12.15
CA TYR A 91 -0.91 -6.87 -12.34
C TYR A 91 0.00 -7.73 -11.49
N THR A 92 1.24 -7.85 -11.93
CA THR A 92 2.41 -8.15 -11.10
C THR A 92 3.08 -6.85 -10.66
N GLY A 93 3.94 -6.90 -9.64
CA GLY A 93 4.68 -5.72 -9.20
C GLY A 93 5.46 -5.05 -10.34
N LYS A 94 6.17 -5.85 -11.13
CA LYS A 94 6.93 -5.41 -12.32
C LYS A 94 6.05 -4.76 -13.38
N SER A 95 4.89 -5.35 -13.68
CA SER A 95 3.98 -4.79 -14.71
C SER A 95 3.29 -3.51 -14.26
N LEU A 96 3.05 -3.33 -12.95
CA LEU A 96 2.42 -2.13 -12.40
C LEU A 96 3.41 -0.97 -12.26
N ALA A 97 4.69 -1.26 -12.02
CA ALA A 97 5.73 -0.25 -11.81
C ALA A 97 5.85 0.73 -12.99
N VAL A 98 5.75 0.20 -14.22
CA VAL A 98 5.91 0.97 -15.47
C VAL A 98 4.88 2.09 -15.60
N PRO A 99 3.56 1.84 -15.59
CA PRO A 99 2.57 2.90 -15.71
C PRO A 99 2.55 3.85 -14.51
N LEU A 100 3.01 3.42 -13.33
CA LEU A 100 3.14 4.30 -12.15
C LEU A 100 4.46 5.10 -12.11
N GLY A 101 5.38 4.85 -13.05
CA GLY A 101 6.70 5.52 -13.07
C GLY A 101 7.63 5.12 -11.92
N VAL A 102 7.37 3.98 -11.26
CA VAL A 102 8.19 3.47 -10.15
C VAL A 102 9.46 2.86 -10.74
N LYS A 103 10.61 3.49 -10.48
CA LYS A 103 11.93 3.06 -10.97
C LYS A 103 12.97 2.86 -9.87
N PHE A 104 12.67 3.30 -8.64
CA PHE A 104 13.61 3.32 -7.54
C PHE A 104 12.96 2.82 -6.26
N SER A 105 13.78 2.21 -5.41
CA SER A 105 13.38 1.68 -4.12
C SER A 105 14.03 2.45 -2.98
N PRO A 106 13.32 2.72 -1.86
CA PRO A 106 11.87 2.62 -1.70
C PRO A 106 11.13 3.78 -2.38
N THR A 107 9.91 3.54 -2.85
CA THR A 107 8.97 4.57 -3.30
C THR A 107 7.64 4.40 -2.57
N VAL A 108 7.15 5.42 -1.87
CA VAL A 108 5.81 5.39 -1.26
C VAL A 108 4.86 6.27 -2.05
N MET A 109 3.73 5.69 -2.41
CA MET A 109 2.62 6.39 -3.06
C MET A 109 1.37 6.26 -2.21
N VAL A 110 0.56 7.30 -2.20
CA VAL A 110 -0.74 7.30 -1.51
C VAL A 110 -1.84 7.53 -2.54
N PHE A 111 -2.88 6.72 -2.43
CA PHE A 111 -4.03 6.73 -3.32
C PHE A 111 -5.31 6.96 -2.52
N GLY A 112 -6.29 7.62 -3.14
CA GLY A 112 -7.67 7.61 -2.66
C GLY A 112 -8.32 6.24 -2.87
N LYS A 113 -9.55 6.08 -2.39
CA LYS A 113 -10.31 4.82 -2.42
C LYS A 113 -10.42 4.19 -3.81
N THR A 114 -10.46 4.99 -4.87
CA THR A 114 -10.63 4.56 -6.26
C THR A 114 -9.32 4.51 -7.05
N GLY A 115 -8.16 4.66 -6.39
CA GLY A 115 -6.85 4.60 -7.04
C GLY A 115 -6.34 5.92 -7.62
N ALA A 116 -7.04 7.04 -7.37
CA ALA A 116 -6.53 8.37 -7.71
C ALA A 116 -5.30 8.72 -6.84
N VAL A 117 -4.21 9.16 -7.47
CA VAL A 117 -2.96 9.51 -6.78
C VAL A 117 -3.16 10.79 -5.96
N ALA A 118 -2.80 10.75 -4.69
CA ALA A 118 -2.99 11.87 -3.77
C ALA A 118 -2.02 13.03 -4.01
N GLY A 119 -0.80 12.73 -4.46
CA GLY A 119 0.23 13.73 -4.69
C GLY A 119 1.53 13.12 -5.23
N LYS A 120 2.64 13.85 -5.09
CA LYS A 120 3.94 13.38 -5.56
C LYS A 120 4.41 12.17 -4.74
N PRO A 121 4.97 11.12 -5.37
CA PRO A 121 5.54 9.99 -4.65
C PRO A 121 6.65 10.43 -3.70
N LEU A 122 6.71 9.79 -2.53
CA LEU A 122 7.84 9.93 -1.61
C LEU A 122 8.96 9.00 -2.08
N LEU A 123 10.01 9.59 -2.63
CA LEU A 123 11.21 8.88 -3.08
C LEU A 123 12.24 8.79 -1.95
N GLY A 124 12.93 7.66 -1.86
CA GLY A 124 13.77 7.24 -0.75
C GLY A 124 14.63 8.29 -0.06
N ALA A 125 14.68 8.16 1.28
CA ALA A 125 15.66 8.67 2.25
C ALA A 125 16.02 10.16 2.27
N SER A 126 15.48 10.98 1.37
CA SER A 126 15.95 12.35 1.19
C SER A 126 15.60 13.28 2.36
N LEU A 127 14.60 12.96 3.18
CA LEU A 127 14.25 13.71 4.40
C LEU A 127 13.60 12.80 5.48
N PRO A 128 14.34 11.93 6.19
CA PRO A 128 13.78 11.10 7.26
C PRO A 128 13.07 11.94 8.33
N GLU A 129 13.61 13.12 8.64
CA GLU A 129 13.07 14.05 9.65
C GLU A 129 11.66 14.58 9.31
N PHE A 130 11.29 14.66 8.03
CA PHE A 130 9.99 15.20 7.59
C PHE A 130 9.09 14.15 6.92
N TYR A 131 9.56 12.91 6.83
CA TYR A 131 8.84 11.87 6.10
C TYR A 131 7.42 11.64 6.62
N GLY A 132 7.25 11.64 7.95
CA GLY A 132 5.93 11.48 8.59
C GLY A 132 4.97 12.60 8.21
N ALA A 133 5.40 13.86 8.31
CA ALA A 133 4.56 15.02 7.98
C ALA A 133 4.11 15.00 6.51
N TYR A 134 5.01 14.68 5.57
CA TYR A 134 4.65 14.56 4.15
C TYR A 134 3.71 13.38 3.90
N LEU A 135 3.92 12.25 4.58
CA LEU A 135 3.04 11.09 4.48
C LEU A 135 1.63 11.42 5.00
N ASP A 136 1.55 12.14 6.12
CA ASP A 136 0.29 12.60 6.70
C ASP A 136 -0.44 13.55 5.74
N GLU A 137 0.27 14.47 5.08
CA GLU A 137 -0.29 15.36 4.06
C GLU A 137 -0.89 14.57 2.89
N LEU A 138 -0.15 13.58 2.36
CA LEU A 138 -0.64 12.72 1.28
C LEU A 138 -1.87 11.90 1.71
N ILE A 139 -1.93 11.44 2.97
CA ILE A 139 -3.10 10.73 3.51
C ILE A 139 -4.31 11.68 3.59
N GLN A 140 -4.12 12.92 4.04
CA GLN A 140 -5.19 13.92 4.09
C GLN A 140 -5.72 14.25 2.68
N GLN A 141 -4.82 14.39 1.70
CA GLN A 141 -5.19 14.58 0.29
C GLN A 141 -5.98 13.38 -0.25
N ALA A 142 -5.55 12.15 0.04
CA ALA A 142 -6.26 10.94 -0.35
C ALA A 142 -7.69 10.87 0.24
N TRP A 143 -7.87 11.30 1.49
CA TRP A 143 -9.18 11.40 2.11
C TRP A 143 -10.05 12.45 1.41
N ALA A 144 -9.52 13.63 1.11
CA ALA A 144 -10.25 14.67 0.40
C ALA A 144 -10.74 14.20 -0.98
N ILE A 145 -9.86 13.53 -1.74
CA ILE A 145 -10.20 12.94 -3.06
C ILE A 145 -11.30 11.87 -2.94
N SER A 146 -11.25 11.06 -1.88
CA SER A 146 -12.23 10.00 -1.67
C SER A 146 -13.61 10.52 -1.27
N LEU A 147 -13.67 11.66 -0.58
CA LEU A 147 -14.91 12.32 -0.21
C LEU A 147 -15.60 12.93 -1.45
N SER A 148 -14.85 13.65 -2.30
CA SER A 148 -15.43 14.29 -3.49
C SER A 148 -15.97 13.28 -4.52
N THR A 149 -15.34 12.11 -4.63
CA THR A 149 -15.80 11.03 -5.53
C THR A 149 -17.14 10.44 -5.08
N SER A 150 -17.46 10.45 -3.78
CA SER A 150 -18.74 9.94 -3.26
C SER A 150 -19.93 10.86 -3.56
N THR A 151 -19.70 12.17 -3.69
CA THR A 151 -20.73 13.17 -3.97
C THR A 151 -21.16 13.19 -5.44
N SER A 152 -20.29 12.79 -6.37
CA SER A 152 -20.63 12.78 -7.80
C SER A 152 -21.44 11.55 -8.24
N THR A 153 -21.28 10.40 -7.58
CA THR A 153 -21.98 9.16 -7.94
C THR A 153 -23.46 9.16 -7.50
N SER A 154 -23.86 10.00 -6.54
CA SER A 154 -25.26 10.10 -6.12
C SER A 154 -26.11 11.05 -6.97
N LEU A 155 -25.53 11.79 -7.92
CA LEU A 155 -26.26 12.73 -8.77
C LEU A 155 -26.74 12.13 -10.11
N SER A 156 -26.36 10.89 -10.44
CA SER A 156 -26.79 10.21 -11.67
C SER A 156 -27.92 9.20 -11.39
N THR A 157 -29.07 9.68 -10.93
CA THR A 157 -30.35 8.99 -11.08
C THR A 157 -31.21 9.82 -12.06
N PRO A 158 -31.42 9.40 -13.31
CA PRO A 158 -32.54 9.91 -14.08
C PRO A 158 -33.82 9.29 -13.49
N SER A 159 -34.38 9.93 -12.47
CA SER A 159 -35.77 9.69 -12.06
C SER A 159 -36.68 10.16 -13.18
N SER A 160 -37.25 9.19 -13.92
CA SER A 160 -38.62 9.13 -14.39
C SER A 160 -39.32 10.47 -14.72
N MET A 161 -39.59 10.68 -16.01
CA MET A 161 -40.91 11.19 -16.42
C MET A 161 -41.55 10.22 -17.40
N SER A 162 -42.39 9.37 -16.83
CA SER A 162 -43.51 8.71 -17.46
C SER A 162 -44.41 9.78 -18.11
N LEU A 163 -44.62 9.70 -19.42
CA LEU A 163 -45.75 10.33 -20.09
C LEU A 163 -46.47 9.26 -20.90
N SER A 164 -47.44 8.68 -20.22
CA SER A 164 -48.61 8.04 -20.82
C SER A 164 -49.29 9.07 -21.73
N VAL A 165 -49.29 8.82 -23.04
CA VAL A 165 -50.27 9.39 -23.96
C VAL A 165 -51.00 8.20 -24.58
N ALA A 166 -52.18 7.96 -24.03
CA ALA A 166 -53.25 7.34 -24.77
C ALA A 166 -53.71 8.32 -25.84
N GLN A 167 -53.69 7.87 -27.10
CA GLN A 167 -54.68 8.15 -28.14
C GLN A 167 -54.35 7.31 -29.38
#